data_AF-A0A1Q3BCQ2-F1
#
_entry.id   AF-A0A1Q3BCQ2-F1
#
_cell.length_a   1.000
_cell.length_b   1.000
_cell.length_c   1.000
_cell.angle_alpha   90.00
_cell.angle_beta   90.00
_cell.angle_gamma   90.00
#
_symmetry.space_group_name_H-M   'P 1'
#
loop_
_entity.id
_entity.type
_entity.pdbx_description
1 polymer ?
#
loop_
_entity_poly.entity_id
_entity_poly.type
_entity_poly.pdbx_seq_one_letter_code
_entity_poly.pdbx_strand_id
1 'polypeptide(L)'
;MSLRPFGPKEDKTLSEFQVELIRLASQLNGDYVLNTYPDIGKYMTVREANWYAEDAAKRFLEAGRAALKAGANEYALVIMKPSLTSRTTVGDNAGYSKSY
;
A
#
# COMPACT_ATOMS: atom_id res chain seq x y z
N MET A 1 -10.61 -2.81 29.21
CA MET A 1 -11.01 -1.41 29.38
C MET A 1 -10.61 -0.66 28.11
N SER A 2 -11.55 0.02 27.44
CA SER A 2 -11.24 0.77 26.20
C SER A 2 -10.66 2.13 26.57
N LEU A 3 -9.53 2.52 25.95
CA LEU A 3 -8.93 3.85 26.09
C LEU A 3 -9.78 4.95 25.42
N ARG A 4 -10.80 4.59 24.64
CA ARG A 4 -11.69 5.53 23.96
C ARG A 4 -13.09 5.49 24.56
N PRO A 5 -13.72 6.66 24.77
CA PRO A 5 -15.10 6.75 25.25
C PRO A 5 -16.14 6.34 24.19
N PHE A 6 -15.72 6.14 22.94
CA PHE A 6 -16.56 5.68 21.83
C PHE A 6 -15.81 4.65 20.96
N GLY A 7 -16.57 3.88 20.18
CA GLY A 7 -16.04 2.92 19.21
C GLY A 7 -15.33 3.58 18.01
N PRO A 8 -14.67 2.80 17.15
CA PRO A 8 -14.04 3.31 15.94
C PRO A 8 -15.04 4.06 15.04
N LYS A 9 -14.64 5.21 14.51
CA LYS A 9 -15.45 5.99 13.56
C LYS A 9 -15.00 5.68 12.14
N GLU A 10 -15.27 4.46 11.70
CA GLU A 10 -14.69 3.88 10.48
C GLU A 10 -15.04 4.63 9.20
N ASP A 11 -16.22 5.22 9.12
CA ASP A 11 -16.70 5.94 7.93
C ASP A 11 -16.28 7.42 7.89
N LYS A 12 -15.54 7.90 8.89
CA LYS A 12 -15.02 9.27 8.90
C LYS A 12 -13.76 9.41 8.04
N THR A 13 -13.56 10.61 7.52
CA THR A 13 -12.29 11.01 6.91
C THR A 13 -11.17 11.05 7.94
N LEU A 14 -9.94 10.93 7.45
CA LEU A 14 -8.73 10.92 8.27
C LEU A 14 -8.43 12.30 8.88
N SER A 15 -7.83 12.30 10.07
CA SER A 15 -7.08 13.46 10.56
C SER A 15 -5.78 13.64 9.77
N GLU A 16 -5.15 14.81 9.86
CA GLU A 16 -3.85 15.09 9.23
C GLU A 16 -2.79 14.04 9.60
N PHE A 17 -2.61 13.78 10.90
CA PHE A 17 -1.69 12.75 11.36
C PHE A 17 -2.00 11.36 10.79
N GLN A 18 -3.28 11.00 10.66
CA GLN A 18 -3.67 9.74 10.04
C GLN A 18 -3.32 9.71 8.54
N VAL A 19 -3.49 10.82 7.81
CA VAL A 19 -3.03 10.93 6.41
C VAL A 19 -1.51 10.76 6.31
N GLU A 20 -0.75 11.33 7.23
CA GLU A 20 0.72 11.18 7.26
C GLU A 20 1.14 9.71 7.47
N LEU A 21 0.45 8.96 8.33
CA LEU A 21 0.70 7.53 8.49
C LEU A 21 0.43 6.75 7.20
N ILE A 22 -0.60 7.14 6.43
CA ILE A 22 -0.87 6.53 5.12
C ILE A 22 0.19 6.91 4.09
N ARG A 23 0.67 8.16 4.10
CA ARG A 23 1.79 8.58 3.27
C ARG A 23 3.06 7.80 3.59
N LEU A 24 3.32 7.47 4.85
CA LEU A 24 4.40 6.59 5.25
C LEU A 24 4.18 5.16 4.76
N ALA A 25 2.97 4.62 4.88
CA ALA A 25 2.63 3.29 4.37
C ALA A 25 2.85 3.16 2.85
N SER A 26 2.64 4.24 2.08
CA SER A 26 2.90 4.25 0.63
C SER A 26 4.37 4.00 0.26
N GLN A 27 5.31 4.24 1.20
CA GLN A 27 6.72 3.90 1.01
C GLN A 27 6.93 2.38 1.01
N LEU A 28 6.15 1.65 1.82
CA LEU A 28 6.29 0.21 2.00
C LEU A 28 5.74 -0.59 0.82
N ASN A 29 4.75 -0.07 0.10
CA ASN A 29 4.15 -0.77 -1.04
C ASN A 29 4.54 -0.18 -2.41
N GLY A 30 5.46 0.80 -2.42
CA GLY A 30 5.98 1.42 -3.64
C GLY A 30 5.06 2.49 -4.26
N ASP A 31 3.90 2.78 -3.68
CA ASP A 31 2.94 3.74 -4.25
C ASP A 31 3.42 5.20 -4.18
N TYR A 32 4.52 5.47 -3.48
CA TYR A 32 5.14 6.80 -3.44
C TYR A 32 5.53 7.37 -4.81
N VAL A 33 5.65 6.53 -5.84
CA VAL A 33 5.95 6.96 -7.22
C VAL A 33 4.71 7.33 -8.04
N LEU A 34 3.50 7.14 -7.50
CA LEU A 34 2.26 7.46 -8.20
C LEU A 34 2.06 8.97 -8.29
N ASN A 35 1.42 9.44 -9.36
CA ASN A 35 1.10 10.87 -9.55
C ASN A 35 0.20 11.45 -8.45
N THR A 36 -0.52 10.61 -7.71
CA THR A 36 -1.36 11.02 -6.58
C THR A 36 -0.54 11.31 -5.33
N TYR A 37 0.75 10.94 -5.28
CA TYR A 37 1.62 11.33 -4.18
C TYR A 37 1.87 12.86 -4.23
N PRO A 38 1.80 13.58 -3.09
CA PRO A 38 1.73 13.10 -1.70
C PRO A 38 0.31 13.02 -1.11
N ASP A 39 -0.74 13.14 -1.91
CA ASP A 39 -2.16 13.18 -1.49
C ASP A 39 -2.78 11.79 -1.23
N ILE A 40 -1.98 10.72 -1.17
CA ILE A 40 -2.46 9.37 -0.79
C ILE A 40 -3.07 9.41 0.62
N GLY A 41 -4.27 8.86 0.77
CA GLY A 41 -5.00 8.84 2.04
C GLY A 41 -5.94 10.02 2.27
N LYS A 42 -5.82 11.11 1.51
CA LYS A 42 -6.60 12.35 1.71
C LYS A 42 -8.12 12.16 1.59
N TYR A 43 -8.54 11.20 0.78
CA TYR A 43 -9.95 10.90 0.51
C TYR A 43 -10.40 9.55 1.07
N MET A 44 -9.58 8.91 1.91
CA MET A 44 -9.93 7.64 2.54
C MET A 44 -10.78 7.84 3.79
N THR A 45 -11.68 6.90 4.02
CA THR A 45 -12.27 6.64 5.33
C THR A 45 -11.25 5.99 6.26
N VAL A 46 -11.48 6.05 7.58
CA VAL A 46 -10.65 5.36 8.57
C VAL A 46 -10.54 3.86 8.28
N ARG A 47 -11.61 3.22 7.78
CA ARG A 47 -11.58 1.80 7.37
C ARG A 47 -10.62 1.54 6.21
N GLU A 48 -10.75 2.31 5.13
CA GLU A 48 -9.91 2.15 3.93
C GLU A 48 -8.44 2.40 4.24
N ALA A 49 -8.16 3.43 5.04
CA ALA A 49 -6.83 3.76 5.49
C ALA A 49 -6.19 2.64 6.33
N ASN A 50 -6.96 2.05 7.25
CA ASN A 50 -6.48 0.92 8.05
C ASN A 50 -6.12 -0.27 7.15
N TRP A 51 -6.99 -0.64 6.21
CA TRP A 51 -6.70 -1.71 5.26
C TRP A 51 -5.49 -1.42 4.37
N TYR A 52 -5.36 -0.19 3.90
CA TYR A 52 -4.20 0.22 3.10
C TYR A 52 -2.89 0.06 3.88
N ALA A 53 -2.84 0.52 5.13
CA ALA A 53 -1.66 0.42 5.97
C ALA A 53 -1.31 -1.04 6.31
N GLU A 54 -2.31 -1.85 6.66
CA GLU A 54 -2.13 -3.28 6.95
C GLU A 54 -1.62 -4.06 5.72
N ASP A 55 -2.20 -3.84 4.54
CA ASP A 55 -1.76 -4.48 3.29
C ASP A 55 -0.33 -4.07 2.92
N ALA A 56 -0.01 -2.77 3.03
CA ALA A 56 1.32 -2.26 2.73
C ALA A 56 2.39 -2.90 3.64
N ALA A 57 2.15 -2.93 4.95
CA ALA A 57 3.06 -3.57 5.90
C ALA A 57 3.19 -5.07 5.65
N LYS A 58 2.06 -5.77 5.42
CA LYS A 58 2.05 -7.21 5.15
C LYS A 58 2.89 -7.55 3.93
N ARG A 59 2.66 -6.87 2.80
CA ARG A 59 3.36 -7.15 1.54
C ARG A 59 4.84 -6.82 1.60
N PHE A 60 5.21 -5.74 2.29
CA PHE A 60 6.61 -5.41 2.52
C PHE A 60 7.32 -6.52 3.32
N LEU A 61 6.71 -6.96 4.42
CA LEU A 61 7.28 -8.03 5.25
C LEU A 61 7.33 -9.39 4.53
N GLU A 62 6.33 -9.71 3.71
CA GLU A 62 6.32 -10.90 2.87
C GLU A 62 7.43 -10.87 1.82
N ALA A 63 7.61 -9.74 1.13
CA ALA A 63 8.68 -9.54 0.16
C ALA A 63 10.06 -9.63 0.82
N GLY A 64 10.25 -9.05 2.00
CA GLY A 64 11.49 -9.16 2.76
C GLY A 64 11.81 -10.60 3.16
N ARG A 65 10.83 -11.34 3.69
CA ARG A 65 11.01 -12.77 4.00
C ARG A 65 11.33 -13.60 2.76
N ALA A 66 10.70 -13.30 1.63
CA ALA A 66 10.97 -13.98 0.37
C ALA A 66 12.38 -13.68 -0.14
N ALA A 67 12.82 -12.42 -0.08
CA ALA A 67 14.17 -12.01 -0.47
C ALA A 67 15.24 -12.69 0.39
N LEU A 68 15.06 -12.72 1.72
CA LEU A 68 15.97 -13.42 2.63
C LEU A 68 16.06 -14.92 2.32
N LYS A 69 14.92 -15.58 2.07
CA LYS A 69 14.88 -17.00 1.66
C LYS A 69 15.58 -17.25 0.32
N ALA A 70 15.60 -16.27 -0.57
CA ALA A 70 16.30 -16.31 -1.85
C ALA A 70 17.80 -15.95 -1.75
N GLY A 71 18.32 -15.69 -0.54
CA GLY A 71 19.74 -15.38 -0.31
C GLY A 71 20.11 -13.92 -0.55
N ALA A 72 19.14 -13.00 -0.52
CA ALA A 72 19.44 -11.57 -0.54
C ALA A 72 20.25 -11.16 0.70
N ASN A 73 21.07 -10.12 0.55
CA ASN A 73 21.80 -9.51 1.66
C ASN A 73 20.80 -8.96 2.70
N GLU A 74 20.95 -9.34 3.96
CA GLU A 74 20.09 -8.91 5.07
C GLU A 74 20.10 -7.40 5.32
N TYR A 75 21.16 -6.70 4.88
CA TYR A 75 21.28 -5.25 4.94
C TYR A 75 20.74 -4.54 3.70
N ALA A 76 20.28 -5.27 2.67
CA ALA A 76 19.71 -4.67 1.48
C ALA A 76 18.27 -4.20 1.71
N LEU A 77 17.95 -3.02 1.18
CA LEU A 77 16.59 -2.50 1.21
C LEU A 77 15.72 -3.23 0.19
N VAL A 78 14.52 -3.65 0.62
CA VAL A 78 13.49 -4.18 -0.27
C VAL A 78 12.80 -3.02 -0.98
N ILE A 79 12.99 -2.91 -2.29
CA ILE A 79 12.29 -1.90 -3.11
C ILE A 79 11.05 -2.54 -3.73
N MET A 80 9.88 -2.06 -3.31
CA MET A 80 8.59 -2.58 -3.79
C MET A 80 8.15 -1.86 -5.05
N LYS A 81 7.56 -2.62 -5.98
CA LYS A 81 6.86 -2.05 -7.14
C LYS A 81 5.48 -1.55 -6.72
N PRO A 82 4.97 -0.46 -7.32
CA PRO A 82 3.72 0.17 -6.89
C PRO A 82 2.55 -0.80 -7.03
N SER A 83 1.79 -0.94 -5.95
CA SER A 83 0.69 -1.89 -5.85
C SER A 83 -0.46 -1.62 -6.79
N LEU A 84 -0.67 -0.34 -7.11
CA LEU A 84 -1.73 0.14 -7.98
C LEU A 84 -1.39 0.02 -9.48
N THR A 85 -0.15 -0.35 -9.83
CA THR A 85 0.26 -0.58 -11.24
C THR A 85 0.09 -2.03 -11.70
N SER A 86 -0.06 -2.98 -10.78
CA SER A 86 -0.27 -4.40 -11.10
C SER A 86 -1.73 -4.80 -11.31
N ARG A 87 -2.69 -3.91 -11.06
CA ARG A 87 -4.11 -4.16 -11.35
C ARG A 87 -4.40 -3.72 -12.79
N THR A 88 -3.91 -4.49 -13.77
CA THR A 88 -4.56 -4.50 -15.08
C THR A 88 -6.02 -4.85 -14.84
N THR A 89 -6.95 -4.02 -15.29
CA THR A 89 -8.36 -4.42 -15.35
C THR A 89 -8.41 -5.73 -16.12
N VAL A 90 -8.89 -6.80 -15.48
CA VAL A 90 -9.22 -8.05 -16.17
C VAL A 90 -10.47 -7.72 -17.01
N GLY A 91 -10.23 -7.14 -18.16
CA GLY A 91 -11.20 -6.57 -19.08
C GLY A 91 -10.41 -5.73 -20.06
N ASP A 92 -10.34 -6.21 -21.31
CA ASP A 92 -9.68 -5.59 -22.47
C ASP A 92 -8.26 -6.08 -22.83
N ASN A 93 -7.97 -7.37 -22.63
CA ASN A 93 -6.92 -8.05 -23.42
C ASN A 93 -7.54 -9.04 -24.41
N ALA A 94 -8.42 -8.52 -25.26
CA ALA A 94 -8.68 -9.14 -26.55
C ALA A 94 -7.62 -8.65 -27.54
N GLY A 95 -6.57 -9.47 -27.70
CA GLY A 95 -5.77 -9.52 -28.91
C GLY A 95 -4.72 -8.42 -29.08
N TYR A 96 -3.49 -8.71 -28.70
CA TYR A 96 -2.33 -8.40 -29.55
C TYR A 96 -1.25 -9.46 -29.32
N SER A 97 -1.36 -10.57 -30.04
CA SER A 97 -0.16 -11.27 -30.49
C SER A 97 0.34 -10.55 -31.74
N LYS A 98 1.54 -9.98 -31.68
CA LYS A 98 2.35 -9.88 -32.88
C LYS A 98 3.83 -9.95 -32.50
N SER A 99 4.42 -11.03 -32.96
CA SER A 99 5.84 -11.31 -33.09
C SER A 99 6.59 -10.11 -33.68
N TYR A 100 7.80 -9.85 -33.17
CA TYR A 100 9.07 -9.79 -33.90
C TYR A 100 10.22 -10.05 -32.92
#